data_AF-A0A139WY26-F1
#
_entry.id   AF-A0A139WY26-F1
#
_cell.length_a   1.000
_cell.length_b   1.000
_cell.length_c   1.000
_cell.angle_alpha   90.00
_cell.angle_beta   90.00
_cell.angle_gamma   90.00
#
_symmetry.space_group_name_H-M   'P 1'
#
loop_
_entity.id
_entity.type
_entity.pdbx_description
1 polymer ?
#
loop_
_entity_poly.entity_id
_entity_poly.type
_entity_poly.pdbx_seq_one_letter_code
_entity_poly.pdbx_strand_id
1 'polypeptide(L)'
;MSLDETQDLNRGRLFLIDETQGIVGRWVATTSTPDKQGVKDWNVRGGVLPPTYELAQPLPFYSVTVNPVDLKHVKGVEGNGYPITPFEVKTKDGGTRSDLLIHRDANVPGSMGCIVLSDNEFADFEKVFTAKCKEHKEVKLLVGYTY
;
A
#
# COMPACT_ATOMS: atom_id res chain seq x y z
N MET A 1 -13.66 -13.26 5.57
CA MET A 1 -13.26 -13.94 4.33
C MET A 1 -11.88 -13.40 4.05
N SER A 2 -10.89 -14.27 3.92
CA SER A 2 -9.52 -13.83 3.71
C SER A 2 -9.39 -13.16 2.35
N LEU A 3 -8.42 -12.26 2.19
CA LEU A 3 -8.13 -11.59 0.93
C LEU A 3 -8.06 -12.57 -0.26
N ASP A 4 -7.52 -13.76 0.02
CA ASP A 4 -7.32 -14.83 -0.94
C ASP A 4 -8.64 -15.43 -1.46
N GLU A 5 -9.73 -15.29 -0.69
CA GLU A 5 -11.06 -15.81 -0.98
C GLU A 5 -12.02 -14.77 -1.58
N THR A 6 -11.74 -13.47 -1.43
CA THR A 6 -12.53 -12.39 -2.04
C THR A 6 -12.28 -12.27 -3.54
N GLN A 7 -13.31 -12.54 -4.35
CA GLN A 7 -13.28 -12.39 -5.82
C GLN A 7 -13.51 -10.95 -6.28
N ASP A 8 -14.11 -10.11 -5.45
CA ASP A 8 -14.53 -8.74 -5.82
C ASP A 8 -13.43 -7.69 -5.66
N LEU A 9 -12.23 -8.08 -5.21
CA LEU A 9 -11.11 -7.17 -5.01
C LEU A 9 -10.05 -7.33 -6.11
N ASN A 10 -9.77 -6.24 -6.81
CA ASN A 10 -8.70 -6.17 -7.79
C ASN A 10 -7.34 -6.45 -7.14
N ARG A 11 -6.53 -7.31 -7.78
CA ARG A 11 -5.20 -7.69 -7.30
C ARG A 11 -4.12 -7.01 -8.13
N GLY A 12 -3.31 -6.19 -7.47
CA GLY A 12 -2.14 -5.56 -8.03
C GLY A 12 -0.84 -6.24 -7.59
N ARG A 13 0.27 -5.59 -7.96
CA ARG A 13 1.61 -5.92 -7.49
C ARG A 13 2.22 -4.74 -6.75
N LEU A 14 2.82 -5.07 -5.62
CA LEU A 14 3.65 -4.22 -4.81
C LEU A 14 5.11 -4.55 -5.11
N PHE A 15 5.95 -3.53 -5.33
CA PHE A 15 7.40 -3.69 -5.46
C PHE A 15 8.12 -2.75 -4.52
N LEU A 16 9.11 -3.29 -3.80
CA LEU A 16 10.06 -2.50 -3.05
C LEU A 16 11.38 -2.42 -3.81
N ILE A 17 11.90 -1.20 -3.94
CA ILE A 17 13.13 -0.93 -4.69
C ILE A 17 14.13 -0.27 -3.76
N ASP A 18 15.23 -0.97 -3.54
CA ASP A 18 16.43 -0.41 -2.95
C ASP A 18 17.32 0.19 -4.05
N GLU A 19 17.96 1.33 -3.77
CA GLU A 19 18.79 2.01 -4.78
C GLU A 19 20.07 1.24 -5.12
N THR A 20 20.55 0.38 -4.22
CA THR A 20 21.80 -0.36 -4.40
C THR A 20 21.57 -1.78 -4.90
N GLN A 21 20.47 -2.41 -4.49
CA GLN A 21 20.14 -3.81 -4.78
C GLN A 21 19.08 -3.96 -5.88
N GLY A 22 18.40 -2.88 -6.28
CA GLY A 22 17.28 -2.93 -7.21
C GLY A 22 16.01 -3.45 -6.55
N ILE A 23 15.27 -4.33 -7.23
CA ILE A 23 14.02 -4.89 -6.68
C ILE A 23 14.38 -5.86 -5.55
N VAL A 24 14.03 -5.51 -4.32
CA VAL A 24 14.30 -6.33 -3.13
C VAL A 24 13.14 -7.25 -2.76
N GLY A 25 11.94 -6.96 -3.25
CA GLY A 25 10.80 -7.85 -3.10
C GLY A 25 9.58 -7.45 -3.94
N ARG A 26 8.67 -8.42 -4.09
CA ARG A 26 7.46 -8.31 -4.92
C ARG A 26 6.34 -9.13 -4.29
N TRP A 27 5.18 -8.49 -4.08
CA TRP A 27 4.03 -9.12 -3.45
C TRP A 27 2.75 -8.88 -4.24
N VAL A 28 1.80 -9.79 -4.09
CA VAL A 28 0.42 -9.58 -4.55
C VAL A 28 -0.32 -8.78 -3.49
N ALA A 29 -0.96 -7.69 -3.91
CA ALA A 29 -1.61 -6.76 -3.00
C ALA A 29 -2.98 -6.33 -3.52
N THR A 30 -3.83 -5.84 -2.63
CA THR A 30 -5.04 -5.12 -2.99
C THR A 30 -5.12 -3.79 -2.24
N THR A 31 -6.13 -2.99 -2.54
CA THR A 31 -6.36 -1.69 -1.90
C THR A 31 -7.83 -1.33 -1.99
N SER A 32 -8.30 -0.42 -1.14
CA SER A 32 -9.65 0.14 -1.24
C SER A 32 -10.76 -0.91 -1.02
N THR A 33 -12.02 -0.48 -1.19
CA THR A 33 -13.22 -1.33 -1.23
C THR A 33 -13.57 -1.70 -2.67
N PRO A 34 -14.34 -2.79 -2.91
CA PRO A 34 -14.66 -3.27 -4.27
C PRO A 34 -15.24 -2.20 -5.21
N ASP A 35 -15.99 -1.24 -4.67
CA ASP A 35 -16.64 -0.14 -5.39
C ASP A 35 -15.73 1.06 -5.65
N LYS A 36 -14.46 1.02 -5.21
CA LYS A 36 -13.51 2.14 -5.26
C LYS A 36 -12.11 1.72 -5.74
N GLN A 37 -12.08 0.75 -6.65
CA GLN A 37 -10.86 0.21 -7.24
C GLN A 37 -10.67 0.56 -8.72
N GLY A 38 -11.56 1.37 -9.30
CA GLY A 38 -11.59 1.75 -10.69
C GLY A 38 -10.73 2.97 -11.05
N VAL A 39 -10.73 3.27 -12.33
CA VAL A 39 -10.08 4.48 -12.89
C VAL A 39 -10.70 5.73 -12.27
N LYS A 40 -9.85 6.65 -11.79
CA LYS A 40 -10.19 7.87 -11.06
C LYS A 40 -10.73 7.70 -9.64
N ASP A 41 -10.87 6.48 -9.12
CA ASP A 41 -11.25 6.30 -7.71
C ASP A 41 -10.16 6.78 -6.75
N TRP A 42 -8.94 6.99 -7.23
CA TRP A 42 -7.91 7.69 -6.47
C TRP A 42 -8.30 9.12 -6.04
N ASN A 43 -9.27 9.74 -6.72
CA ASN A 43 -9.79 11.06 -6.36
C ASN A 43 -10.79 11.03 -5.19
N VAL A 44 -11.34 9.86 -4.84
CA VAL A 44 -12.31 9.74 -3.74
C VAL A 44 -11.66 9.27 -2.45
N ARG A 45 -12.26 9.68 -1.32
CA ARG A 45 -11.81 9.23 0.00
C ARG A 45 -11.94 7.71 0.11
N GLY A 46 -10.82 7.09 0.48
CA GLY A 46 -10.71 5.65 0.66
C GLY A 46 -10.50 4.85 -0.62
N GLY A 47 -10.34 5.50 -1.79
CA GLY A 47 -10.07 4.82 -3.06
C GLY A 47 -8.66 4.22 -3.18
N VAL A 48 -8.23 3.88 -4.38
CA VAL A 48 -6.86 3.36 -4.61
C VAL A 48 -5.77 4.42 -4.40
N LEU A 49 -4.54 4.00 -4.12
CA LEU A 49 -3.38 4.91 -4.13
C LEU A 49 -3.29 5.60 -5.51
N PRO A 50 -3.22 6.95 -5.59
CA PRO A 50 -3.13 7.63 -6.87
C PRO A 50 -1.86 7.26 -7.65
N PRO A 51 -1.93 7.12 -8.98
CA PRO A 51 -0.73 7.09 -9.81
C PRO A 51 0.06 8.38 -9.62
N THR A 52 1.40 8.31 -9.56
CA THR A 52 2.22 9.49 -9.25
C THR A 52 2.10 10.62 -10.28
N TYR A 53 1.77 10.28 -11.54
CA TYR A 53 1.51 11.25 -12.60
C TYR A 53 0.13 11.93 -12.51
N GLU A 54 -0.79 11.41 -11.69
CA GLU A 54 -2.11 12.00 -11.41
C GLU A 54 -2.10 12.94 -10.20
N LEU A 55 -0.94 13.08 -9.55
CA LEU A 55 -0.78 14.02 -8.45
C LEU A 55 -0.70 15.46 -8.95
N ALA A 56 -1.27 16.39 -8.18
CA ALA A 56 -1.16 17.82 -8.43
C ALA A 56 0.31 18.29 -8.39
N GLN A 57 1.11 17.65 -7.53
CA GLN A 57 2.56 17.73 -7.56
C GLN A 57 3.11 16.32 -7.87
N PRO A 58 3.55 16.05 -9.10
CA PRO A 58 4.04 14.73 -9.48
C PRO A 58 5.21 14.29 -8.61
N LEU A 59 5.19 13.02 -8.22
CA LEU A 59 6.28 12.39 -7.49
C LEU A 59 7.02 11.41 -8.41
N PRO A 60 8.35 11.27 -8.28
CA PRO A 60 9.07 10.24 -9.01
C PRO A 60 8.68 8.84 -8.53
N PHE A 61 8.39 8.69 -7.23
CA PHE A 61 7.96 7.46 -6.58
C PHE A 61 7.33 7.79 -5.22
N TYR A 62 6.54 6.86 -4.69
CA TYR A 62 6.22 6.81 -3.27
C TYR A 62 7.37 6.13 -2.52
N SER A 63 7.44 6.29 -1.20
CA SER A 63 8.34 5.49 -0.37
C SER A 63 7.58 4.84 0.78
N VAL A 64 8.19 3.86 1.43
CA VAL A 64 7.66 3.19 2.62
C VAL A 64 8.66 3.33 3.74
N THR A 65 8.22 3.76 4.90
CA THR A 65 9.05 3.84 6.11
C THR A 65 9.39 2.44 6.60
N VAL A 66 10.67 2.20 6.91
CA VAL A 66 11.17 0.88 7.33
C VAL A 66 10.67 0.48 8.71
N ASN A 67 10.51 1.45 9.59
CA ASN A 67 9.99 1.21 10.93
C ASN A 67 8.45 1.18 10.90
N PRO A 68 7.82 0.07 11.32
CA PRO A 68 6.37 -0.01 11.39
C PRO A 68 5.82 0.81 12.55
N VAL A 69 4.56 1.18 12.43
CA VAL A 69 3.73 1.64 13.54
C VAL A 69 2.99 0.42 14.10
N ASP A 70 2.97 0.25 15.42
CA ASP A 70 2.17 -0.78 16.07
C ASP A 70 0.69 -0.39 16.00
N LEU A 71 -0.09 -1.17 15.27
CA LEU A 71 -1.52 -0.96 15.06
C LEU A 71 -2.36 -2.12 15.61
N LYS A 72 -1.82 -2.96 16.51
CA LYS A 72 -2.57 -4.06 17.17
C LYS A 72 -3.85 -3.61 17.87
N HIS A 73 -3.95 -2.32 18.20
CA HIS A 73 -5.10 -1.72 18.86
C HIS A 73 -6.12 -1.10 17.88
N VAL A 74 -5.85 -1.10 16.58
CA VAL A 74 -6.67 -0.45 15.56
C VAL A 74 -7.54 -1.48 14.83
N LYS A 75 -8.85 -1.27 14.87
CA LYS A 75 -9.81 -2.15 14.19
C LYS A 75 -9.61 -2.09 12.66
N GLY A 76 -9.44 -3.25 12.03
CA GLY A 76 -9.23 -3.36 10.58
C GLY A 76 -7.77 -3.35 10.13
N VAL A 77 -6.83 -3.27 11.08
CA VAL A 77 -5.41 -3.51 10.85
C VAL A 77 -4.93 -4.57 11.83
N GLU A 78 -4.21 -5.56 11.32
CA GLU A 78 -3.80 -6.72 12.10
C GLU A 78 -2.27 -6.75 12.29
N GLY A 79 -1.78 -6.04 13.31
CA GLY A 79 -0.36 -6.05 13.69
C GLY A 79 0.37 -4.77 13.30
N ASN A 80 1.44 -4.90 12.51
CA ASN A 80 2.27 -3.78 12.06
C ASN A 80 1.63 -3.08 10.84
N GLY A 81 1.73 -1.75 10.80
CA GLY A 81 1.46 -0.96 9.60
C GLY A 81 2.68 -0.17 9.18
N TYR A 82 3.00 -0.22 7.89
CA TYR A 82 4.16 0.47 7.32
C TYR A 82 3.70 1.73 6.57
N PRO A 83 4.05 2.94 7.06
CA PRO A 83 3.62 4.19 6.46
C PRO A 83 4.15 4.40 5.04
N ILE A 84 3.27 4.86 4.15
CA ILE A 84 3.64 5.31 2.81
C ILE A 84 3.88 6.83 2.86
N THR A 85 4.99 7.26 2.25
CA THR A 85 5.36 8.67 2.13
C THR A 85 5.23 9.15 0.68
N PRO A 86 4.80 10.42 0.48
CA PRO A 86 4.35 11.36 1.51
C PRO A 86 3.01 10.95 2.12
N PHE A 87 2.82 11.32 3.38
CA PHE A 87 1.66 10.94 4.18
C PHE A 87 0.34 11.45 3.60
N GLU A 88 0.34 12.65 3.01
CA GLU A 88 -0.79 13.22 2.29
C GLU A 88 -0.39 13.58 0.86
N VAL A 89 -1.25 13.26 -0.11
CA VAL A 89 -1.14 13.70 -1.51
C VAL A 89 -2.45 14.31 -1.99
N LYS A 90 -2.33 15.22 -2.95
CA LYS A 90 -3.47 15.80 -3.68
C LYS A 90 -3.39 15.41 -5.15
N THR A 91 -4.53 15.04 -5.73
CA THR A 91 -4.65 14.71 -7.15
C THR A 91 -4.93 15.96 -7.98
N LYS A 92 -4.69 15.89 -9.29
CA LYS A 92 -4.97 16.99 -10.23
C LYS A 92 -6.45 17.42 -10.22
N ASP A 93 -7.34 16.47 -9.99
CA ASP A 93 -8.79 16.71 -9.92
C ASP A 93 -9.26 17.15 -8.51
N GLY A 94 -8.34 17.42 -7.59
CA GLY A 94 -8.63 17.98 -6.26
C GLY A 94 -8.95 16.97 -5.17
N GLY A 95 -8.76 15.66 -5.42
CA GLY A 95 -8.89 14.61 -4.40
C GLY A 95 -7.72 14.64 -3.42
N THR A 96 -8.00 14.48 -2.12
CA THR A 96 -6.96 14.40 -1.08
C THR A 96 -6.90 12.99 -0.51
N ARG A 97 -5.70 12.42 -0.42
CA ARG A 97 -5.45 11.09 0.14
C ARG A 97 -4.41 11.17 1.24
N SER A 98 -4.74 10.65 2.41
CA SER A 98 -3.87 10.63 3.59
C SER A 98 -3.86 9.25 4.26
N ASP A 99 -3.00 9.06 5.26
CA ASP A 99 -2.99 7.89 6.15
C ASP A 99 -2.81 6.55 5.43
N LEU A 100 -1.99 6.54 4.38
CA LEU A 100 -1.80 5.36 3.55
C LEU A 100 -0.74 4.45 4.16
N LEU A 101 -1.11 3.21 4.41
CA LEU A 101 -0.28 2.19 5.06
C LEU A 101 -0.20 0.93 4.18
N ILE A 102 0.87 0.16 4.34
CA ILE A 102 0.90 -1.26 3.97
C ILE A 102 0.66 -2.07 5.24
N HIS A 103 -0.35 -2.93 5.24
CA HIS A 103 -0.63 -3.79 6.40
C HIS A 103 -1.21 -5.15 6.00
N ARG A 104 -1.22 -6.05 6.97
CA ARG A 104 -1.83 -7.37 6.87
C ARG A 104 -3.35 -7.26 6.75
N ASP A 105 -3.94 -8.12 5.94
CA ASP A 105 -5.39 -8.28 5.89
C ASP A 105 -5.95 -8.64 7.28
N ALA A 106 -6.97 -7.91 7.70
CA ALA A 106 -7.66 -8.11 8.97
C ALA A 106 -9.03 -8.80 8.77
N ASN A 107 -9.23 -9.47 7.62
CA ASN A 107 -10.50 -10.08 7.22
C ASN A 107 -11.68 -9.10 7.18
N VAL A 108 -11.39 -7.81 6.93
CA VAL A 108 -12.39 -6.75 6.77
C VAL A 108 -12.60 -6.50 5.27
N PRO A 109 -13.84 -6.30 4.78
CA PRO A 109 -14.09 -6.10 3.35
C PRO A 109 -13.45 -4.79 2.87
N GLY A 110 -12.29 -4.91 2.23
CA GLY A 110 -11.52 -3.80 1.68
C GLY A 110 -10.76 -2.99 2.73
N SER A 111 -9.98 -2.03 2.23
CA SER A 111 -9.32 -1.01 3.04
C SER A 111 -9.90 0.37 2.76
N MET A 112 -9.68 1.33 3.66
CA MET A 112 -9.94 2.75 3.38
C MET A 112 -8.79 3.36 2.56
N GLY A 113 -8.31 2.63 1.55
CA GLY A 113 -7.28 3.05 0.61
C GLY A 113 -5.84 2.67 0.96
N CYS A 114 -5.63 1.92 2.05
CA CYS A 114 -4.34 1.27 2.36
C CYS A 114 -4.02 0.16 1.36
N ILE A 115 -2.76 -0.22 1.29
CA ILE A 115 -2.31 -1.43 0.59
C ILE A 115 -2.42 -2.60 1.55
N VAL A 116 -3.13 -3.64 1.15
CA VAL A 116 -3.36 -4.82 1.97
C VAL A 116 -2.71 -6.03 1.33
N LEU A 117 -1.98 -6.79 2.14
CA LEU A 117 -1.35 -8.07 1.77
C LEU A 117 -2.05 -9.21 2.53
N SER A 118 -2.18 -10.38 1.88
CA SER A 118 -2.63 -11.59 2.59
C SER A 118 -1.59 -12.01 3.64
N ASP A 119 -1.96 -12.87 4.58
CA ASP A 119 -1.08 -13.27 5.68
C ASP A 119 0.29 -13.79 5.21
N ASN A 120 0.30 -14.63 4.16
CA ASN A 120 1.53 -15.19 3.61
C ASN A 120 2.41 -14.11 2.93
N GLU A 121 1.78 -13.23 2.14
CA GLU A 121 2.47 -12.13 1.47
C GLU A 121 3.00 -11.11 2.48
N PHE A 122 2.24 -10.82 3.54
CA PHE A 122 2.67 -9.90 4.59
C PHE A 122 3.82 -10.46 5.43
N ALA A 123 3.77 -11.75 5.79
CA ALA A 123 4.86 -12.39 6.54
C ALA A 123 6.17 -12.40 5.73
N ASP A 124 6.09 -12.66 4.42
CA ASP A 124 7.27 -12.55 3.54
C ASP A 124 7.74 -11.10 3.40
N PHE A 125 6.80 -10.17 3.22
CA PHE A 125 7.10 -8.73 3.19
C PHE A 125 7.89 -8.29 4.42
N GLU A 126 7.43 -8.58 5.64
CA GLU A 126 8.12 -8.18 6.87
C GLU A 126 9.51 -8.79 6.96
N LYS A 127 9.64 -10.07 6.58
CA LYS A 127 10.92 -10.79 6.59
C LYS A 127 11.91 -10.15 5.62
N VAL A 128 11.51 -9.90 4.38
CA VAL A 128 12.35 -9.28 3.36
C VAL A 128 12.70 -7.85 3.76
N PHE A 129 11.71 -7.07 4.20
CA PHE A 129 11.89 -5.67 4.55
C PHE A 129 12.85 -5.50 5.75
N THR A 130 12.72 -6.34 6.78
CA THR A 130 13.63 -6.35 7.93
C THR A 130 15.02 -6.86 7.56
N ALA A 131 15.14 -7.84 6.68
CA ALA A 131 16.45 -8.41 6.31
C ALA A 131 17.24 -7.53 5.33
N LYS A 132 16.55 -6.87 4.39
CA LYS A 132 17.16 -6.17 3.26
C LYS A 132 17.18 -4.65 3.42
N CYS A 133 16.28 -4.09 4.22
CA CYS A 133 16.07 -2.65 4.28
C CYS A 133 16.36 -2.03 5.66
N LYS A 134 16.83 -2.80 6.65
CA LYS A 134 17.06 -2.35 8.04
C LYS A 134 17.93 -1.10 8.21
N GLU A 135 18.84 -0.84 7.28
CA GLU A 135 19.77 0.30 7.34
C GLU A 135 19.17 1.58 6.71
N HIS A 136 18.03 1.44 6.05
CA HIS A 136 17.31 2.53 5.41
C HIS A 136 16.24 3.08 6.34
N LYS A 137 15.95 4.38 6.21
CA LYS A 137 14.76 4.98 6.86
C LYS A 137 13.52 4.74 6.02
N GLU A 138 13.66 4.81 4.71
CA GLU A 138 12.60 4.62 3.72
C GLU A 138 13.13 3.89 2.49
N VAL A 139 12.24 3.20 1.79
CA VAL A 139 12.54 2.44 0.56
C VAL A 139 11.52 2.80 -0.50
N LYS A 140 11.94 2.86 -1.77
CA LYS A 140 11.04 3.26 -2.87
C LYS A 140 9.95 2.20 -3.08
N LEU A 141 8.76 2.69 -3.36
CA LEU A 141 7.55 1.91 -3.56
C LEU A 141 7.02 2.12 -4.97
N LEU A 142 6.84 1.01 -5.69
CA LEU A 142 6.02 0.99 -6.90
C LEU A 142 4.80 0.11 -6.68
N VAL A 143 3.67 0.60 -7.17
CA VAL A 143 2.39 -0.09 -7.06
C VAL A 143 1.73 -0.11 -8.43
N GLY A 144 1.36 -1.30 -8.88
CA GLY A 144 0.62 -1.49 -10.12
C GLY A 144 -0.65 -2.27 -9.84
N TYR A 145 -1.81 -1.63 -9.96
CA TYR A 145 -3.11 -2.30 -9.89
C TYR A 145 -3.56 -2.69 -11.30
N THR A 146 -4.18 -3.85 -11.42
CA THR A 146 -4.96 -4.21 -12.61
C THR A 146 -6.38 -3.67 -12.40
N TYR A 147 -6.84 -2.83 -13.32
CA TYR A 147 -8.19 -2.28 -13.35
C TYR A 147 -9.08 -3.10 -14.28
#